data_AF-A0A238JES2-F1
#
_entry.id   AF-A0A238JES2-F1
#
_cell.length_a   1.000
_cell.length_b   1.000
_cell.length_c   1.000
_cell.angle_alpha   90.00
_cell.angle_beta   90.00
_cell.angle_gamma   90.00
#
_symmetry.space_group_name_H-M   'P 1'
#
loop_
_entity.id
_entity.type
_entity.pdbx_description
1 polymer ?
#
loop_
_entity_poly.entity_id
_entity_poly.type
_entity_poly.pdbx_seq_one_letter_code
_entity_poly.pdbx_strand_id
1 'polypeptide(L)'
;MPTSRGLRLGNAPDTFLGGRWQTVRRLIDEGAIGRPTGVFAHVGTHGTERHHPNPDFYYQAGGGPLLDLGPYYLTAMVFCLGPIARVAGMANRAFDRRQIENGPRNGEWMDVQVDTHSLSLIEFETGAVGSMTMSFDIWDSETPRFEIYGEDGVISIPDPDPVHGANDFHGPVWLRTRETSRWSHQPRPTGRDDWQVVKNHHGFNENSRGLGLLDLALAVREDRQVRASGELSFHVFEVMDAIARAPHEGLYQSIASTCPVPEPLPENFPASEATQTKEPANAH
;
A
#
# COMPACT_ATOMS: atom_id res chain seq x y z
N MET A 1 11.71 -17.78 5.09
CA MET A 1 12.16 -19.11 5.58
C MET A 1 11.26 -19.53 6.72
N PRO A 2 10.91 -20.82 6.86
CA PRO A 2 10.25 -21.29 8.08
C PRO A 2 11.06 -20.84 9.28
N THR A 3 10.40 -20.26 10.28
CA THR A 3 11.08 -19.92 11.53
C THR A 3 11.72 -21.19 12.08
N SER A 4 12.85 -21.08 12.80
CA SER A 4 13.55 -22.24 13.40
C SER A 4 12.66 -23.07 14.35
N ARG A 5 11.47 -22.57 14.68
CA ARG A 5 10.46 -23.20 15.54
C ARG A 5 9.24 -23.73 14.77
N GLY A 6 9.20 -23.66 13.44
CA GLY A 6 8.07 -24.10 12.62
C GLY A 6 6.79 -23.26 12.78
N LEU A 7 6.92 -22.04 13.33
CA LEU A 7 5.81 -21.11 13.51
C LEU A 7 5.59 -20.26 12.26
N ARG A 8 4.31 -19.96 11.98
CA ARG A 8 3.88 -18.97 10.99
C ARG A 8 3.81 -17.59 11.65
N LEU A 9 4.26 -16.55 10.94
CA LEU A 9 4.16 -15.16 11.36
C LEU A 9 3.34 -14.40 10.33
N GLY A 10 2.31 -13.69 10.81
CA GLY A 10 1.53 -12.75 10.03
C GLY A 10 1.63 -11.35 10.63
N ASN A 11 1.64 -10.32 9.80
CA ASN A 11 1.72 -8.94 10.25
C ASN A 11 0.95 -8.00 9.32
N ALA A 12 0.32 -6.98 9.90
CA ALA A 12 -0.38 -5.94 9.17
C ALA A 12 0.60 -5.10 8.33
N PRO A 13 0.17 -4.45 7.23
CA PRO A 13 -1.22 -4.24 6.83
C PRO A 13 -1.81 -5.38 6.00
N ASP A 14 -3.13 -5.57 6.14
CA ASP A 14 -3.93 -6.53 5.38
C ASP A 14 -4.84 -5.86 4.33
N THR A 15 -4.70 -4.55 4.11
CA THR A 15 -5.54 -3.79 3.15
C THR A 15 -5.39 -4.30 1.71
N PHE A 16 -4.21 -4.80 1.33
CA PHE A 16 -3.97 -5.38 0.00
C PHE A 16 -4.80 -6.66 -0.25
N LEU A 17 -5.37 -7.26 0.79
CA LEU A 17 -6.31 -8.37 0.69
C LEU A 17 -7.74 -7.91 0.33
N GLY A 18 -8.04 -6.61 0.42
CA GLY A 18 -9.33 -6.05 0.01
C GLY A 18 -9.58 -6.16 -1.49
N GLY A 19 -10.85 -6.22 -1.88
CA GLY A 19 -11.25 -6.51 -3.25
C GLY A 19 -10.65 -5.55 -4.29
N ARG A 20 -10.40 -4.29 -3.90
CA ARG A 20 -9.79 -3.29 -4.80
C ARG A 20 -8.38 -3.71 -5.23
N TRP A 21 -7.53 -4.09 -4.30
CA TRP A 21 -6.15 -4.49 -4.60
C TRP A 21 -6.08 -5.85 -5.28
N GLN A 22 -7.01 -6.76 -4.98
CA GLN A 22 -7.18 -8.00 -5.75
C GLN A 22 -7.60 -7.72 -7.20
N THR A 23 -8.44 -6.72 -7.44
CA THR A 23 -8.80 -6.28 -8.78
C THR A 23 -7.60 -5.68 -9.53
N VAL A 24 -6.79 -4.84 -8.87
CA VAL A 24 -5.54 -4.31 -9.44
C VAL A 24 -4.61 -5.47 -9.82
N ARG A 25 -4.42 -6.43 -8.91
CA ARG A 25 -3.54 -7.58 -9.16
C ARG A 25 -4.03 -8.43 -10.33
N ARG A 26 -5.34 -8.71 -10.40
CA ARG A 26 -5.95 -9.43 -11.53
C ARG A 26 -5.69 -8.73 -12.87
N LEU A 27 -5.83 -7.41 -12.95
CA LEU A 27 -5.56 -6.65 -14.18
C LEU A 27 -4.10 -6.77 -14.64
N ILE A 28 -3.15 -6.78 -13.69
CA ILE A 28 -1.72 -6.98 -13.99
C ILE A 28 -1.49 -8.41 -14.48
N ASP A 29 -2.02 -9.41 -13.78
CA ASP A 29 -1.84 -10.82 -14.13
C ASP A 29 -2.48 -11.16 -15.49
N GLU A 30 -3.60 -10.52 -15.85
CA GLU A 30 -4.26 -10.63 -17.17
C GLU A 30 -3.56 -9.84 -18.28
N GLY A 31 -2.54 -9.03 -17.96
CA GLY A 31 -1.80 -8.22 -18.92
C GLY A 31 -2.57 -7.00 -19.44
N ALA A 32 -3.57 -6.51 -18.71
CA ALA A 32 -4.43 -5.39 -19.13
C ALA A 32 -3.66 -4.08 -19.41
N ILE A 33 -2.47 -3.93 -18.85
CA ILE A 33 -1.56 -2.80 -19.08
C ILE A 33 -0.20 -3.22 -19.67
N GLY A 34 -0.07 -4.45 -20.16
CA GLY A 34 1.24 -5.02 -20.52
C GLY A 34 2.14 -5.18 -19.30
N ARG A 35 3.47 -5.20 -19.50
CA ARG A 35 4.41 -5.28 -18.38
C ARG A 35 4.46 -3.96 -17.61
N PRO A 36 4.34 -3.95 -16.27
CA PRO A 36 4.58 -2.75 -15.48
C PRO A 36 5.98 -2.18 -15.69
N THR A 37 6.07 -0.88 -15.91
CA THR A 37 7.33 -0.14 -16.12
C THR A 37 7.57 0.90 -15.04
N GLY A 38 6.52 1.37 -14.37
CA GLY A 38 6.69 2.20 -13.20
C GLY A 38 5.47 2.36 -12.31
N VAL A 39 5.68 3.04 -11.19
CA VAL A 39 4.66 3.25 -10.17
C VAL A 39 4.80 4.63 -9.52
N PHE A 40 3.68 5.22 -9.15
CA PHE A 40 3.62 6.47 -8.42
C PHE A 40 2.71 6.32 -7.21
N ALA A 41 3.12 6.87 -6.06
CA ALA A 41 2.28 6.96 -4.87
C ALA A 41 2.40 8.33 -4.21
N HIS A 42 1.28 8.86 -3.74
CA HIS A 42 1.25 10.14 -3.03
C HIS A 42 0.28 10.10 -1.88
N VAL A 43 0.80 10.41 -0.69
CA VAL A 43 0.05 10.51 0.55
C VAL A 43 0.41 11.82 1.23
N GLY A 44 -0.60 12.60 1.57
CA GLY A 44 -0.37 13.92 2.16
C GLY A 44 -1.52 14.34 3.05
N THR A 45 -1.29 14.39 4.36
CA THR A 45 -2.23 14.97 5.32
C THR A 45 -1.55 16.10 6.08
N HIS A 46 -2.33 16.94 6.76
CA HIS A 46 -1.80 17.99 7.62
C HIS A 46 -1.84 17.55 9.08
N GLY A 47 -0.98 16.56 9.37
CA GLY A 47 -0.71 16.07 10.72
C GLY A 47 -1.85 15.30 11.40
N THR A 48 -1.52 14.67 12.51
CA THR A 48 -2.46 13.88 13.32
C THR A 48 -3.04 14.68 14.49
N GLU A 49 -2.43 15.83 14.82
CA GLU A 49 -2.72 16.68 15.98
C GLU A 49 -4.11 17.35 15.94
N ARG A 50 -4.77 17.32 14.78
CA ARG A 50 -6.13 17.84 14.59
C ARG A 50 -7.24 16.83 14.92
N HIS A 51 -6.93 15.53 14.99
CA HIS A 51 -7.96 14.49 15.13
C HIS A 51 -7.57 13.34 16.07
N HIS A 52 -6.27 13.10 16.32
CA HIS A 52 -5.83 12.07 17.25
C HIS A 52 -5.73 12.64 18.68
N PRO A 53 -6.33 12.00 19.70
CA PRO A 53 -6.38 12.53 21.06
C PRO A 53 -5.03 12.53 21.79
N ASN A 54 -4.06 11.75 21.29
CA ASN A 54 -2.71 11.66 21.83
C ASN A 54 -1.67 11.55 20.69
N PRO A 55 -1.36 12.64 19.97
CA PRO A 55 -0.64 12.57 18.70
C PRO A 55 0.89 12.49 18.85
N ASP A 56 1.43 12.67 20.06
CA ASP A 56 2.85 12.85 20.34
C ASP A 56 3.73 11.72 19.76
N PHE A 57 3.26 10.48 19.81
CA PHE A 57 4.03 9.32 19.34
C PHE A 57 4.28 9.35 17.83
N TYR A 58 3.42 10.01 17.04
CA TYR A 58 3.64 10.19 15.61
C TYR A 58 4.83 11.10 15.29
N TYR A 59 5.28 11.90 16.26
CA TYR A 59 6.34 12.89 16.09
C TYR A 59 7.63 12.53 16.84
N GLN A 60 7.66 11.38 17.51
CA GLN A 60 8.83 10.82 18.21
C GLN A 60 9.59 9.84 17.30
N ALA A 61 10.83 9.49 17.68
CA ALA A 61 11.61 8.49 16.98
C ALA A 61 10.82 7.18 16.79
N GLY A 62 10.79 6.67 15.56
CA GLY A 62 9.93 5.53 15.16
C GLY A 62 8.53 5.91 14.68
N GLY A 63 8.18 7.20 14.68
CA GLY A 63 6.96 7.76 14.08
C GLY A 63 7.20 8.37 12.69
N GLY A 64 6.37 9.35 12.34
CA GLY A 64 6.39 10.07 11.07
C GLY A 64 5.48 9.45 10.01
N PRO A 65 5.19 10.20 8.94
CA PRO A 65 4.26 9.76 7.88
C PRO A 65 4.75 8.51 7.15
N LEU A 66 6.08 8.36 7.00
CA LEU A 66 6.67 7.21 6.34
C LEU A 66 6.39 5.92 7.11
N LEU A 67 6.61 5.90 8.43
CA LEU A 67 6.43 4.69 9.23
C LEU A 67 4.95 4.42 9.57
N ASP A 68 4.10 5.45 9.51
CA ASP A 68 2.65 5.31 9.68
C ASP A 68 1.96 4.78 8.41
N LEU A 69 2.15 5.47 7.28
CA LEU A 69 1.40 5.22 6.04
C LEU A 69 2.20 4.44 5.00
N GLY A 70 3.54 4.50 5.03
CA GLY A 70 4.41 3.76 4.14
C GLY A 70 4.17 2.24 4.07
N PRO A 71 3.88 1.52 5.19
CA PRO A 71 3.66 0.08 5.14
C PRO A 71 2.54 -0.31 4.16
N TYR A 72 1.45 0.47 4.12
CA TYR A 72 0.30 0.18 3.25
C TYR A 72 0.68 0.27 1.77
N TYR A 73 1.38 1.33 1.38
CA TYR A 73 1.72 1.60 -0.01
C TYR A 73 2.82 0.67 -0.50
N LEU A 74 3.86 0.47 0.31
CA LEU A 74 4.95 -0.43 -0.02
C LEU A 74 4.47 -1.88 -0.11
N THR A 75 3.57 -2.31 0.79
CA THR A 75 2.95 -3.64 0.70
C THR A 75 2.13 -3.80 -0.58
N ALA A 76 1.31 -2.80 -0.94
CA ALA A 76 0.55 -2.83 -2.19
C ALA A 76 1.47 -2.84 -3.43
N MET A 77 2.55 -2.07 -3.41
CA MET A 77 3.57 -2.08 -4.46
C MET A 77 4.22 -3.46 -4.59
N VAL A 78 4.68 -4.05 -3.49
CA VAL A 78 5.30 -5.39 -3.52
C VAL A 78 4.31 -6.45 -3.99
N PHE A 79 3.06 -6.37 -3.55
CA PHE A 79 2.00 -7.26 -4.01
C PHE A 79 1.73 -7.18 -5.52
N CYS A 80 1.88 -6.00 -6.12
CA CYS A 80 1.62 -5.78 -7.55
C CYS A 80 2.86 -5.95 -8.44
N LEU A 81 4.05 -5.62 -7.95
CA LEU A 81 5.26 -5.39 -8.75
C LEU A 81 6.46 -6.24 -8.32
N GLY A 82 6.36 -6.93 -7.18
CA GLY A 82 7.42 -7.74 -6.61
C GLY A 82 8.35 -7.00 -5.64
N PRO A 83 9.41 -7.65 -5.15
CA PRO A 83 10.32 -7.07 -4.16
C PRO A 83 11.07 -5.84 -4.67
N ILE A 84 11.48 -4.98 -3.73
CA ILE A 84 12.20 -3.74 -3.96
C ILE A 84 13.71 -3.99 -3.80
N ALA A 85 14.50 -3.61 -4.81
CA ALA A 85 15.94 -3.84 -4.85
C ALA A 85 16.75 -2.69 -4.23
N ARG A 86 16.34 -1.44 -4.47
CA ARG A 86 17.00 -0.26 -3.91
C ARG A 86 16.08 0.95 -3.82
N VAL A 87 16.44 1.87 -2.94
CA VAL A 87 15.75 3.14 -2.74
C VAL A 87 16.72 4.32 -2.66
N ALA A 88 16.21 5.52 -2.89
CA ALA A 88 16.88 6.78 -2.52
C ALA A 88 15.82 7.80 -2.16
N GLY A 89 16.18 8.86 -1.45
CA GLY A 89 15.19 9.86 -1.10
C GLY A 89 15.76 11.11 -0.44
N MET A 90 14.87 12.08 -0.28
CA MET A 90 15.08 13.29 0.49
C MET A 90 13.93 13.42 1.48
N ALA A 91 14.22 13.98 2.65
CA ALA A 91 13.21 14.24 3.64
C ALA A 91 13.51 15.57 4.34
N ASN A 92 12.49 16.15 4.95
CA ASN A 92 12.67 17.25 5.88
C ASN A 92 11.64 17.21 7.01
N ARG A 93 11.93 18.02 8.02
CA ARG A 93 11.03 18.39 9.10
C ARG A 93 10.61 19.84 8.90
N ALA A 94 9.36 20.07 8.48
CA ALA A 94 8.89 21.43 8.19
C ALA A 94 8.71 22.29 9.45
N PHE A 95 8.40 21.66 10.59
CA PHE A 95 8.13 22.33 11.85
C PHE A 95 8.85 21.63 13.00
N ASP A 96 9.49 22.40 13.89
CA ASP A 96 10.11 21.85 15.10
C ASP A 96 9.10 21.51 16.20
N ARG A 97 7.91 22.12 16.17
CA ARG A 97 6.81 21.89 17.12
C ARG A 97 5.46 21.98 16.42
N ARG A 98 4.46 21.23 16.91
CA ARG A 98 3.07 21.28 16.46
C ARG A 98 2.12 21.43 17.66
N GLN A 99 0.98 22.09 17.46
CA GLN A 99 0.00 22.31 18.52
C GLN A 99 -1.14 21.29 18.40
N ILE A 100 -1.52 20.65 19.51
CA ILE A 100 -2.71 19.79 19.55
C ILE A 100 -3.96 20.67 19.40
N GLU A 101 -4.80 20.38 18.43
CA GLU A 101 -5.99 21.17 18.10
C GLU A 101 -7.31 20.45 18.43
N ASN A 102 -7.25 19.35 19.18
CA ASN A 102 -8.41 18.53 19.51
C ASN A 102 -8.38 18.00 20.95
N GLY A 103 -9.55 17.59 21.44
CA GLY A 103 -9.69 16.86 22.70
C GLY A 103 -9.24 17.64 23.95
N PRO A 104 -8.98 16.94 25.07
CA PRO A 104 -8.65 17.56 26.36
C PRO A 104 -7.31 18.31 26.41
N ARG A 105 -6.37 17.95 25.53
CA ARG A 105 -5.02 18.55 25.45
C ARG A 105 -4.93 19.68 24.42
N ASN A 106 -6.07 20.17 23.94
CA ASN A 106 -6.13 21.26 22.96
C ASN A 106 -5.34 22.48 23.46
N GLY A 107 -4.46 22.99 22.61
CA GLY A 107 -3.58 24.13 22.88
C GLY A 107 -2.17 23.75 23.35
N GLU A 108 -1.93 22.50 23.75
CA GLU A 108 -0.58 22.02 24.12
C GLU A 108 0.34 21.90 22.90
N TRP A 109 1.63 22.17 23.09
CA TRP A 109 2.65 22.07 22.04
C TRP A 109 3.51 20.82 22.23
N MET A 110 3.71 20.09 21.14
CA MET A 110 4.55 18.89 21.06
C MET A 110 5.79 19.19 20.22
N ASP A 111 6.93 18.61 20.60
CA ASP A 111 8.15 18.68 19.80
C ASP A 111 8.13 17.64 18.68
N VAL A 112 8.68 17.98 17.53
CA VAL A 112 8.79 17.09 16.37
C VAL A 112 10.24 16.63 16.21
N GLN A 113 10.45 15.31 16.32
CA GLN A 113 11.78 14.69 16.33
C GLN A 113 12.08 13.88 15.06
N VAL A 114 11.13 13.81 14.13
CA VAL A 114 11.22 13.03 12.89
C VAL A 114 11.00 13.93 11.68
N ASP A 115 11.44 13.46 10.51
CA ASP A 115 11.04 14.06 9.25
C ASP A 115 9.54 13.84 9.02
N THR A 116 8.87 14.90 8.59
CA THR A 116 7.41 14.96 8.39
C THR A 116 7.02 15.11 6.92
N HIS A 117 8.02 15.17 6.02
CA HIS A 117 7.83 15.11 4.58
C HIS A 117 8.95 14.25 3.97
N SER A 118 8.59 13.19 3.26
CA SER A 118 9.53 12.25 2.64
C SER A 118 9.21 12.06 1.16
N LEU A 119 10.25 12.14 0.33
CA LEU A 119 10.24 11.90 -1.11
C LEU A 119 11.19 10.75 -1.40
N SER A 120 10.68 9.70 -2.02
CA SER A 120 11.42 8.46 -2.28
C SER A 120 11.39 8.07 -3.75
N LEU A 121 12.50 7.55 -4.25
CA LEU A 121 12.63 6.80 -5.50
C LEU A 121 12.84 5.33 -5.16
N ILE A 122 12.22 4.44 -5.93
CA ILE A 122 12.15 3.00 -5.67
C ILE A 122 12.49 2.26 -6.96
N GLU A 123 13.37 1.26 -6.89
CA GLU A 123 13.59 0.31 -7.98
C GLU A 123 13.21 -1.10 -7.51
N PHE A 124 12.43 -1.80 -8.32
CA PHE A 124 11.98 -3.17 -8.07
C PHE A 124 12.94 -4.19 -8.69
N GLU A 125 13.00 -5.41 -8.15
CA GLU A 125 13.75 -6.52 -8.75
C GLU A 125 13.29 -6.83 -10.19
N THR A 126 12.05 -6.51 -10.53
CA THR A 126 11.47 -6.63 -11.87
C THR A 126 11.99 -5.60 -12.87
N GLY A 127 12.74 -4.59 -12.40
CA GLY A 127 13.24 -3.46 -13.19
C GLY A 127 12.24 -2.31 -13.36
N ALA A 128 11.03 -2.42 -12.81
CA ALA A 128 10.14 -1.28 -12.68
C ALA A 128 10.75 -0.23 -11.74
N VAL A 129 10.43 1.05 -11.97
CA VAL A 129 10.88 2.16 -11.11
C VAL A 129 9.72 3.03 -10.68
N GLY A 130 9.81 3.64 -9.53
CA GLY A 130 8.73 4.49 -9.04
C GLY A 130 9.16 5.58 -8.08
N SER A 131 8.16 6.36 -7.70
CA SER A 131 8.32 7.42 -6.71
C SER A 131 7.18 7.41 -5.69
N MET A 132 7.50 7.79 -4.46
CA MET A 132 6.54 7.84 -3.36
C MET A 132 6.72 9.13 -2.56
N THR A 133 5.62 9.82 -2.27
CA THR A 133 5.57 10.95 -1.34
C THR A 133 4.74 10.58 -0.11
N MET A 134 5.29 10.80 1.08
CA MET A 134 4.63 10.61 2.36
C MET A 134 4.78 11.88 3.20
N SER A 135 3.68 12.52 3.58
CA SER A 135 3.73 13.83 4.25
C SER A 135 2.64 14.04 5.31
N PHE A 136 3.06 14.61 6.44
CA PHE A 136 2.19 15.21 7.46
C PHE A 136 2.11 16.74 7.36
N ASP A 137 2.68 17.33 6.31
CA ASP A 137 2.76 18.78 6.12
C ASP A 137 1.94 19.28 4.91
N ILE A 138 1.19 18.39 4.23
CA ILE A 138 0.39 18.75 3.05
C ILE A 138 -1.04 19.06 3.48
N TRP A 139 -1.52 20.27 3.16
CA TRP A 139 -2.89 20.68 3.46
C TRP A 139 -3.96 19.97 2.63
N ASP A 140 -3.71 19.82 1.33
CA ASP A 140 -4.60 19.15 0.38
C ASP A 140 -3.81 18.77 -0.89
N SER A 141 -4.32 17.85 -1.71
CA SER A 141 -3.67 17.42 -2.94
C SER A 141 -4.64 16.82 -3.97
N GLU A 142 -4.55 17.29 -5.22
CA GLU A 142 -5.22 16.72 -6.41
C GLU A 142 -4.43 15.56 -7.04
N THR A 143 -3.30 15.17 -6.43
CA THR A 143 -2.41 14.15 -6.98
C THR A 143 -3.02 12.76 -6.83
N PRO A 144 -3.05 11.88 -7.85
CA PRO A 144 -3.52 10.51 -7.71
C PRO A 144 -2.83 9.80 -6.54
N ARG A 145 -3.59 9.00 -5.77
CA ARG A 145 -3.04 8.35 -4.56
C ARG A 145 -2.08 7.23 -4.93
N PHE A 146 -2.37 6.53 -6.02
CA PHE A 146 -1.54 5.44 -6.51
C PHE A 146 -1.75 5.25 -8.02
N GLU A 147 -0.68 5.09 -8.79
CA GLU A 147 -0.76 4.72 -10.20
C GLU A 147 0.27 3.66 -10.55
N ILE A 148 -0.10 2.72 -11.42
CA ILE A 148 0.81 1.75 -12.05
C ILE A 148 0.82 2.01 -13.54
N TYR A 149 2.00 2.25 -14.09
CA TYR A 149 2.22 2.49 -15.50
C TYR A 149 2.76 1.23 -16.15
N GLY A 150 2.11 0.77 -17.21
CA GLY A 150 2.54 -0.37 -18.01
C GLY A 150 2.77 0.00 -19.46
N GLU A 151 3.30 -0.95 -20.22
CA GLU A 151 3.59 -0.80 -21.67
C GLU A 151 2.34 -0.45 -22.49
N ASP A 152 1.18 -0.98 -22.10
CA ASP A 152 -0.08 -0.86 -22.84
C ASP A 152 -1.21 -0.20 -22.03
N GLY A 153 -0.90 0.41 -20.87
CA GLY A 153 -1.93 1.11 -20.11
C GLY A 153 -1.49 1.63 -18.75
N VAL A 154 -2.46 2.17 -18.02
CA VAL A 154 -2.30 2.74 -16.68
C VAL A 154 -3.45 2.29 -15.80
N ILE A 155 -3.13 1.86 -14.59
CA ILE A 155 -4.10 1.67 -13.49
C ILE A 155 -3.94 2.85 -12.53
N SER A 156 -5.04 3.44 -12.08
CA SER A 156 -5.04 4.59 -11.16
C SER A 156 -6.03 4.38 -10.01
N ILE A 157 -5.62 4.79 -8.81
CA ILE A 157 -6.44 4.83 -7.59
C ILE A 157 -6.76 6.30 -7.30
N PRO A 158 -7.98 6.74 -7.64
CA PRO A 158 -8.34 8.15 -7.75
C PRO A 158 -9.00 8.68 -6.47
N ASP A 159 -8.69 8.10 -5.31
CA ASP A 159 -9.41 8.43 -4.08
C ASP A 159 -9.29 9.93 -3.77
N PRO A 160 -10.40 10.61 -3.45
CA PRO A 160 -10.38 12.04 -3.21
C PRO A 160 -9.65 12.39 -1.92
N ASP A 161 -9.74 11.53 -0.89
CA ASP A 161 -9.04 11.73 0.36
C ASP A 161 -7.54 11.38 0.20
N PRO A 162 -6.62 12.32 0.53
CA PRO A 162 -5.18 12.09 0.44
C PRO A 162 -4.58 10.98 1.31
N VAL A 163 -5.26 10.52 2.37
CA VAL A 163 -4.82 9.39 3.21
C VAL A 163 -5.48 8.07 2.84
N HIS A 164 -6.51 8.11 1.98
CA HIS A 164 -6.95 6.95 1.23
C HIS A 164 -5.96 6.63 0.11
N GLY A 165 -6.23 5.65 -0.74
CA GLY A 165 -5.23 4.91 -1.49
C GLY A 165 -4.95 3.60 -0.76
N ALA A 166 -3.71 3.15 -0.67
CA ALA A 166 -3.40 1.79 -0.18
C ALA A 166 -3.84 1.47 1.26
N ASN A 167 -4.21 2.47 2.06
CA ASN A 167 -4.80 2.29 3.40
C ASN A 167 -6.28 1.88 3.40
N ASP A 168 -6.92 1.79 2.23
CA ASP A 168 -8.32 1.36 2.10
C ASP A 168 -8.47 0.01 1.37
N PHE A 169 -9.54 -0.72 1.69
CA PHE A 169 -9.87 -2.04 1.11
C PHE A 169 -10.69 -1.93 -0.17
N HIS A 170 -11.41 -0.81 -0.31
CA HIS A 170 -12.47 -0.62 -1.29
C HIS A 170 -12.25 0.67 -2.10
N GLY A 171 -13.20 0.99 -2.98
CA GLY A 171 -13.12 2.15 -3.86
C GLY A 171 -12.87 1.78 -5.33
N PRO A 172 -12.97 2.76 -6.23
CA PRO A 172 -12.85 2.51 -7.67
C PRO A 172 -11.40 2.17 -8.07
N VAL A 173 -11.27 1.30 -9.06
CA VAL A 173 -10.03 1.11 -9.82
C VAL A 173 -10.25 1.69 -11.20
N TRP A 174 -9.43 2.68 -11.58
CA TRP A 174 -9.49 3.28 -12.89
C TRP A 174 -8.47 2.63 -13.82
N LEU A 175 -8.90 2.30 -15.04
CA LEU A 175 -8.05 1.74 -16.09
C LEU A 175 -8.09 2.65 -17.32
N ARG A 176 -6.92 2.86 -17.91
CA ARG A 176 -6.77 3.46 -19.23
C ARG A 176 -5.80 2.61 -20.05
N THR A 177 -6.29 1.98 -21.09
CA THR A 177 -5.46 1.19 -22.00
C THR A 177 -4.85 2.07 -23.09
N ARG A 178 -3.94 1.50 -23.88
CA ARG A 178 -3.35 2.13 -25.05
C ARG A 178 -4.39 2.63 -26.04
N GLU A 179 -5.46 1.88 -26.26
CA GLU A 179 -6.54 2.21 -27.20
C GLU A 179 -7.37 3.39 -26.69
N THR A 180 -7.67 3.40 -25.40
CA THR A 180 -8.53 4.40 -24.75
C THR A 180 -7.75 5.63 -24.27
N SER A 181 -6.42 5.59 -24.31
CA SER A 181 -5.53 6.68 -23.93
C SER A 181 -5.72 7.90 -24.83
N ARG A 182 -5.62 9.10 -24.25
CA ARG A 182 -5.62 10.38 -25.01
C ARG A 182 -4.48 10.49 -26.04
N TRP A 183 -3.50 9.58 -25.97
CA TRP A 183 -2.37 9.50 -26.90
C TRP A 183 -2.62 8.57 -28.10
N SER A 184 -3.78 7.91 -28.16
CA SER A 184 -4.09 6.95 -29.23
C SER A 184 -4.38 7.62 -30.59
N HIS A 185 -4.88 8.86 -30.60
CA HIS A 185 -5.26 9.58 -31.82
C HIS A 185 -4.91 11.08 -31.76
N GLN A 186 -4.82 11.72 -32.93
CA GLN A 186 -4.63 13.16 -33.09
C GLN A 186 -5.81 13.75 -33.89
N PRO A 187 -6.38 14.92 -33.51
CA PRO A 187 -6.01 15.71 -32.32
C PRO A 187 -6.42 14.99 -31.03
N ARG A 188 -5.61 15.17 -29.98
CA ARG A 188 -5.86 14.53 -28.68
C ARG A 188 -7.16 15.05 -28.06
N PRO A 189 -7.98 14.17 -27.43
CA PRO A 189 -9.08 14.61 -26.58
C PRO A 189 -8.58 15.55 -25.48
N THR A 190 -9.35 16.60 -25.18
CA THR A 190 -9.00 17.61 -24.17
C THR A 190 -9.59 17.32 -22.79
N GLY A 191 -10.61 16.46 -22.71
CA GLY A 191 -11.21 16.03 -21.44
C GLY A 191 -10.29 15.09 -20.64
N ARG A 192 -10.43 15.12 -19.31
CA ARG A 192 -9.84 14.12 -18.40
C ARG A 192 -10.82 13.00 -18.04
N ASP A 193 -12.06 13.15 -18.49
CA ASP A 193 -13.17 12.25 -18.20
C ASP A 193 -12.97 10.90 -18.95
N ASP A 194 -13.81 9.91 -18.69
CA ASP A 194 -13.83 8.60 -19.37
C ASP A 194 -12.79 7.56 -18.94
N TRP A 195 -12.25 7.64 -17.71
CA TRP A 195 -11.52 6.48 -17.17
C TRP A 195 -12.47 5.29 -17.06
N GLN A 196 -12.01 4.10 -17.48
CA GLN A 196 -12.79 2.90 -17.27
C GLN A 196 -12.76 2.57 -15.78
N VAL A 197 -13.93 2.61 -15.13
CA VAL A 197 -14.07 2.06 -13.78
C VAL A 197 -14.18 0.56 -13.90
N VAL A 198 -13.15 -0.15 -13.45
CA VAL A 198 -13.09 -1.60 -13.54
C VAL A 198 -14.06 -2.22 -12.53
N LYS A 199 -14.86 -3.18 -12.98
CA LYS A 199 -15.74 -3.94 -12.10
C LYS A 199 -14.89 -4.81 -11.17
N ASN A 200 -15.15 -4.67 -9.87
CA ASN A 200 -14.55 -5.49 -8.85
C ASN A 200 -15.40 -6.75 -8.64
N HIS A 201 -14.77 -7.92 -8.79
CA HIS A 201 -15.39 -9.23 -8.65
C HIS A 201 -15.04 -9.93 -7.32
N HIS A 202 -14.05 -9.42 -6.60
CA HIS A 202 -13.62 -9.95 -5.32
C HIS A 202 -14.51 -9.41 -4.19
N GLY A 203 -14.62 -10.15 -3.08
CA GLY A 203 -15.29 -9.71 -1.86
C GLY A 203 -14.52 -8.62 -1.10
N PHE A 204 -14.97 -8.33 0.13
CA PHE A 204 -14.31 -7.41 1.08
C PHE A 204 -14.15 -5.99 0.52
N ASN A 205 -15.27 -5.40 0.07
CA ASN A 205 -15.34 -4.06 -0.51
C ASN A 205 -15.84 -3.03 0.50
N GLU A 206 -15.44 -3.24 1.75
CA GLU A 206 -15.65 -2.38 2.90
C GLU A 206 -14.43 -2.50 3.81
N ASN A 207 -14.37 -1.67 4.85
CA ASN A 207 -13.32 -1.78 5.86
C ASN A 207 -13.30 -3.18 6.50
N SER A 208 -12.36 -4.00 6.03
CA SER A 208 -12.29 -5.44 6.33
C SER A 208 -11.02 -5.77 7.12
N ARG A 209 -10.54 -4.83 7.94
CA ARG A 209 -9.41 -5.05 8.86
C ARG A 209 -9.67 -6.30 9.70
N GLY A 210 -8.70 -7.21 9.74
CA GLY A 210 -8.84 -8.55 10.32
C GLY A 210 -8.86 -9.66 9.26
N LEU A 211 -8.99 -9.33 7.98
CA LEU A 211 -8.88 -10.29 6.87
C LEU A 211 -7.51 -10.99 6.86
N GLY A 212 -6.44 -10.28 7.22
CA GLY A 212 -5.11 -10.89 7.35
C GLY A 212 -5.03 -11.90 8.50
N LEU A 213 -5.79 -11.70 9.58
CA LEU A 213 -5.89 -12.66 10.67
C LEU A 213 -6.67 -13.92 10.24
N LEU A 214 -7.74 -13.75 9.47
CA LEU A 214 -8.47 -14.87 8.88
C LEU A 214 -7.61 -15.66 7.90
N ASP A 215 -6.87 -14.99 7.02
CA ASP A 215 -5.90 -15.64 6.12
C ASP A 215 -4.83 -16.41 6.88
N LEU A 216 -4.27 -15.83 7.94
CA LEU A 216 -3.29 -16.49 8.81
C LEU A 216 -3.84 -17.78 9.39
N ALA A 217 -5.06 -17.75 9.94
CA ALA A 217 -5.65 -18.92 10.58
C ALA A 217 -5.98 -20.03 9.56
N LEU A 218 -6.48 -19.68 8.37
CA LEU A 218 -6.69 -20.62 7.27
C LEU A 218 -5.36 -21.18 6.75
N ALA A 219 -4.33 -20.35 6.58
CA ALA A 219 -3.01 -20.78 6.16
C ALA A 219 -2.40 -21.80 7.13
N VAL A 220 -2.64 -21.63 8.43
CA VAL A 220 -2.24 -22.60 9.46
C VAL A 220 -2.90 -23.96 9.23
N ARG A 221 -4.20 -23.99 8.92
CA ARG A 221 -4.98 -25.22 8.72
C ARG A 221 -4.66 -25.92 7.40
N GLU A 222 -4.44 -25.14 6.34
CA GLU A 222 -4.20 -25.62 4.97
C GLU A 222 -2.72 -25.93 4.68
N ASP A 223 -1.87 -25.74 5.68
CA ASP A 223 -0.41 -25.86 5.58
C ASP A 223 0.23 -25.03 4.46
N ARG A 224 -0.33 -23.85 4.14
CA ARG A 224 0.21 -22.93 3.12
C ARG A 224 0.96 -21.74 3.72
N GLN A 225 1.56 -20.93 2.86
CA GLN A 225 2.15 -19.64 3.27
C GLN A 225 1.04 -18.63 3.62
N VAL A 226 1.37 -17.77 4.58
CA VAL A 226 0.54 -16.62 4.96
C VAL A 226 0.77 -15.53 3.93
N ARG A 227 -0.28 -14.88 3.42
CA ARG A 227 -0.11 -13.82 2.40
C ARG A 227 0.55 -12.59 2.99
N ALA A 228 0.06 -12.14 4.14
CA ALA A 228 0.66 -11.07 4.94
C ALA A 228 1.80 -11.63 5.82
N SER A 229 2.79 -12.28 5.20
CA SER A 229 3.86 -13.02 5.86
C SER A 229 4.85 -12.14 6.63
N GLY A 230 5.54 -12.74 7.60
CA GLY A 230 6.68 -12.11 8.26
C GLY A 230 7.81 -11.72 7.31
N GLU A 231 8.05 -12.50 6.25
CA GLU A 231 9.03 -12.15 5.20
C GLU A 231 8.65 -10.88 4.45
N LEU A 232 7.37 -10.73 4.07
CA LEU A 232 6.86 -9.51 3.44
C LEU A 232 7.02 -8.31 4.37
N SER A 233 6.61 -8.45 5.63
CA SER A 233 6.68 -7.38 6.61
C SER A 233 8.11 -6.96 6.93
N PHE A 234 9.04 -7.91 7.03
CA PHE A 234 10.45 -7.60 7.22
C PHE A 234 11.02 -6.84 6.02
N HIS A 235 10.68 -7.26 4.81
CA HIS A 235 11.12 -6.59 3.59
C HIS A 235 10.59 -5.15 3.51
N VAL A 236 9.30 -4.95 3.74
CA VAL A 236 8.68 -3.61 3.77
C VAL A 236 9.29 -2.74 4.88
N PHE A 237 9.57 -3.31 6.05
CA PHE A 237 10.24 -2.59 7.15
C PHE A 237 11.65 -2.15 6.77
N GLU A 238 12.48 -3.02 6.19
CA GLU A 238 13.82 -2.66 5.74
C GLU A 238 13.77 -1.56 4.68
N VAL A 239 12.81 -1.61 3.76
CA VAL A 239 12.62 -0.56 2.74
C VAL A 239 12.31 0.79 3.39
N MET A 240 11.40 0.84 4.38
CA MET A 240 11.08 2.09 5.08
C MET A 240 12.27 2.63 5.87
N ASP A 241 13.01 1.76 6.56
CA ASP A 241 14.22 2.14 7.30
C ASP A 241 15.28 2.70 6.34
N ALA A 242 15.50 2.04 5.20
CA ALA A 242 16.41 2.51 4.16
C ALA A 242 15.99 3.87 3.58
N ILE A 243 14.69 4.07 3.32
CA ILE A 243 14.17 5.38 2.90
C ILE A 243 14.44 6.45 3.97
N ALA A 244 14.20 6.15 5.25
CA ALA A 244 14.39 7.10 6.34
C ALA A 244 15.87 7.51 6.52
N ARG A 245 16.81 6.59 6.27
CA ARG A 245 18.25 6.87 6.36
C ARG A 245 18.83 7.55 5.12
N ALA A 246 18.25 7.32 3.94
CA ALA A 246 18.79 7.80 2.65
C ALA A 246 19.14 9.31 2.61
N PRO A 247 18.33 10.24 3.16
CA PRO A 247 18.64 11.67 3.16
C PRO A 247 19.96 12.03 3.87
N HIS A 248 20.37 11.23 4.85
CA HIS A 248 21.58 11.47 5.66
C HIS A 248 22.82 10.78 5.09
N GLU A 249 22.64 9.70 4.35
CA GLU A 249 23.73 8.91 3.78
C GLU A 249 24.12 9.35 2.36
N GLY A 250 23.24 10.08 1.65
CA GLY A 250 23.56 10.74 0.37
C GLY A 250 23.75 9.80 -0.83
N LEU A 251 23.43 8.50 -0.70
CA LEU A 251 23.56 7.46 -1.73
C LEU A 251 22.29 6.61 -1.82
N TYR A 252 22.13 5.90 -2.93
CA TYR A 252 21.12 4.83 -3.06
C TYR A 252 21.39 3.73 -2.01
N GLN A 253 20.33 3.29 -1.34
CA GLN A 253 20.33 2.23 -0.34
C GLN A 253 19.89 0.92 -0.99
N SER A 254 20.77 -0.08 -0.97
CA SER A 254 20.41 -1.44 -1.39
C SER A 254 19.57 -2.13 -0.31
N ILE A 255 18.55 -2.86 -0.73
CA ILE A 255 17.74 -3.68 0.16
C ILE A 255 18.30 -5.10 0.16
N ALA A 256 18.64 -5.62 1.34
CA ALA A 256 19.27 -6.93 1.47
C ALA A 256 18.23 -8.06 1.57
N SER A 257 17.07 -7.80 2.13
CA SER A 257 15.96 -8.76 2.16
C SER A 257 15.25 -8.87 0.82
N THR A 258 14.53 -9.97 0.66
CA THR A 258 13.56 -10.18 -0.41
C THR A 258 12.37 -10.94 0.19
N CYS A 259 11.27 -11.04 -0.56
CA CYS A 259 10.08 -11.76 -0.12
C CYS A 259 9.36 -12.44 -1.29
N PRO A 260 8.61 -13.52 -1.05
CA PRO A 260 7.71 -14.04 -2.07
C PRO A 260 6.61 -13.00 -2.35
N VAL A 261 6.24 -12.86 -3.61
CA VAL A 261 5.05 -12.07 -3.97
C VAL A 261 3.83 -12.79 -3.41
N PRO A 262 2.99 -12.15 -2.57
CA PRO A 262 1.83 -12.81 -2.01
C PRO A 262 0.89 -13.35 -3.09
N GLU A 263 0.34 -14.53 -2.85
CA GLU A 263 -0.68 -15.11 -3.71
C GLU A 263 -1.97 -14.27 -3.65
N PRO A 264 -2.67 -14.04 -4.77
CA PRO A 264 -3.98 -13.40 -4.75
C PRO A 264 -4.98 -14.17 -3.86
N LEU A 265 -5.94 -13.45 -3.30
CA LEU A 265 -7.09 -14.07 -2.67
C LEU A 265 -8.07 -14.54 -3.76
N PRO A 266 -8.61 -15.76 -3.64
CA PRO A 266 -9.61 -16.22 -4.59
C PRO A 266 -10.92 -15.42 -4.42
N GLU A 267 -11.69 -15.25 -5.50
CA GLU A 267 -12.98 -14.54 -5.47
C GLU A 267 -13.98 -15.14 -4.46
N ASN A 268 -13.88 -16.44 -4.20
CA ASN A 268 -14.72 -17.18 -3.26
C ASN A 268 -14.11 -17.32 -1.85
N PHE A 269 -13.15 -16.47 -1.48
CA PHE A 269 -12.55 -16.51 -0.14
C PHE A 269 -13.61 -16.33 0.95
N PRO A 270 -13.60 -17.17 2.01
CA PRO A 270 -14.67 -17.18 3.00
C PRO A 270 -14.63 -15.93 3.88
N ALA A 271 -15.80 -15.46 4.32
CA ALA A 271 -15.92 -14.32 5.24
C ALA A 271 -15.68 -14.69 6.72
N SER A 272 -15.57 -15.98 7.03
CA SER A 272 -15.28 -16.48 8.39
C SER A 272 -14.67 -17.87 8.34
N GLU A 273 -14.14 -18.33 9.47
CA GLU A 273 -13.62 -19.70 9.61
C GLU A 273 -14.70 -20.80 9.61
N ALA A 274 -15.99 -20.44 9.57
CA ALA A 274 -17.08 -21.41 9.71
C ALA A 274 -16.90 -22.54 8.70
N THR A 275 -16.63 -23.74 9.22
CA THR A 275 -16.54 -24.96 8.45
C THR A 275 -17.81 -25.08 7.62
N GLN A 276 -17.69 -25.14 6.29
CA GLN A 276 -18.70 -25.81 5.50
C GLN A 276 -18.85 -27.19 6.11
N THR A 277 -19.90 -27.42 6.89
CA THR A 277 -20.28 -28.73 7.36
C THR A 277 -20.43 -29.57 6.10
N LYS A 278 -19.48 -30.49 5.87
CA LYS A 278 -19.69 -31.59 4.95
C LYS A 278 -20.99 -32.24 5.41
N GLU A 279 -22.06 -32.11 4.61
CA GLU A 279 -23.22 -32.96 4.79
C GLU A 279 -22.71 -34.41 4.86
N PRO A 280 -23.13 -35.21 5.85
CA PRO A 280 -22.79 -36.61 5.84
C PRO A 280 -23.34 -37.18 4.54
N ALA A 281 -22.46 -37.80 3.74
CA ALA A 281 -22.89 -38.58 2.60
C ALA A 281 -23.94 -39.58 3.12
N ASN A 282 -25.18 -39.42 2.67
CA ASN A 282 -26.25 -40.36 2.96
C ASN A 282 -25.80 -41.73 2.43
N ALA A 283 -25.36 -42.58 3.36
CA ALA A 283 -25.20 -44.00 3.12
C ALA A 283 -26.59 -44.64 3.29
N HIS A 284 -27.13 -45.07 2.15
CA HIS A 284 -28.26 -45.99 1.96
C HIS A 284 -29.67 -45.48 2.25
#